data_AF-A0A1Q7K591-F1
#
_entry.id   AF-A0A1Q7K591-F1
#
_cell.length_a   1.000
_cell.length_b   1.000
_cell.length_c   1.000
_cell.angle_alpha   90.00
_cell.angle_beta   90.00
_cell.angle_gamma   90.00
#
_symmetry.space_group_name_H-M   'P 1'
#
loop_
_entity.id
_entity.type
_entity.pdbx_description
1 polymer ?
#
loop_
_entity_poly.entity_id
_entity_poly.type
_entity_poly.pdbx_seq_one_letter_code
_entity_poly.pdbx_strand_id
1 'polypeptide(L)' 'MESRQRKEAEVISEILLRAASEPEFRNELIKDPGTVLEQYDVSPEAKLIIRRSIIDLTQ' A
#
# COMPACT_ATOMS: atom_id res chain seq x y z
N MET A 1 -19.56 -8.68 8.95
CA MET A 1 -18.08 -8.59 9.07
C MET A 1 -17.37 -8.59 7.71
N GLU A 2 -17.91 -9.23 6.65
CA GLU A 2 -17.32 -9.23 5.30
C GLU A 2 -17.12 -7.86 4.64
N SER A 3 -17.97 -6.87 4.94
CA SER A 3 -17.91 -5.56 4.28
C SER A 3 -16.62 -4.78 4.56
N ARG A 4 -16.02 -4.92 5.76
CA ARG A 4 -14.79 -4.20 6.11
C ARG A 4 -13.58 -4.77 5.38
N GLN A 5 -13.47 -6.09 5.33
CA GLN A 5 -12.38 -6.78 4.62
C GLN A 5 -12.43 -6.51 3.11
N ARG A 6 -13.63 -6.42 2.51
CA ARG A 6 -13.78 -6.04 1.10
C ARG A 6 -13.28 -4.61 0.82
N LYS A 7 -13.70 -3.64 1.63
CA LYS A 7 -13.23 -2.25 1.50
C LYS A 7 -11.72 -2.15 1.66
N GLU A 8 -11.17 -2.87 2.62
CA GLU A 8 -9.73 -2.89 2.83
C GLU A 8 -9.01 -3.50 1.62
N ALA A 9 -9.51 -4.60 1.07
CA ALA A 9 -8.96 -5.20 -0.15
C ALA A 9 -9.04 -4.27 -1.38
N GLU A 10 -10.11 -3.49 -1.51
CA GLU A 10 -10.26 -2.47 -2.56
C GLU A 10 -9.18 -1.39 -2.43
N VAL A 11 -8.96 -0.87 -1.22
CA VAL A 11 -7.93 0.15 -0.97
C VAL A 11 -6.52 -0.41 -1.20
N ILE A 12 -6.25 -1.65 -0.75
CA ILE A 12 -4.97 -2.32 -1.01
C ILE A 12 -4.75 -2.49 -2.52
N SER A 13 -5.77 -2.93 -3.25
CA SER A 13 -5.72 -3.08 -4.72
C SER A 13 -5.40 -1.76 -5.40
N GLU A 14 -6.02 -0.66 -4.97
CA GLU A 14 -5.75 0.68 -5.49
C GLU A 14 -4.28 1.09 -5.27
N ILE A 15 -3.75 0.92 -4.05
CA ILE A 15 -2.34 1.23 -3.74
C ILE A 15 -1.40 0.46 -4.66
N LEU A 16 -1.64 -0.85 -4.83
CA LEU A 16 -0.79 -1.70 -5.66
C LEU A 16 -0.87 -1.32 -7.15
N LEU A 17 -2.07 -1.03 -7.66
CA LEU A 17 -2.27 -0.57 -9.03
C LEU A 17 -1.54 0.74 -9.29
N ARG A 18 -1.68 1.72 -8.40
CA ARG A 18 -0.97 3.00 -8.50
C ARG A 18 0.55 2.81 -8.44
N ALA A 19 1.06 1.97 -7.55
CA ALA A 19 2.49 1.65 -7.51
C ALA A 19 2.99 1.02 -8.83
N ALA A 20 2.16 0.23 -9.50
CA ALA A 20 2.51 -0.36 -10.79
C ALA A 20 2.46 0.65 -11.94
N SER A 21 1.46 1.55 -11.98
CA SER A 21 1.21 2.46 -13.10
C SER A 21 1.84 3.86 -12.97
N GLU A 22 2.04 4.36 -11.75
CA GLU A 22 2.50 5.72 -11.44
C GLU A 22 3.95 5.68 -10.89
N PRO A 23 4.98 5.99 -11.70
CA PRO A 23 6.37 5.98 -11.26
C PRO A 23 6.67 6.93 -10.10
N GLU A 24 6.02 8.09 -10.08
CA GLU A 24 6.17 9.10 -9.03
C GLU A 24 5.65 8.59 -7.69
N PHE A 25 4.42 8.09 -7.67
CA PHE A 25 3.83 7.46 -6.49
C PHE A 25 4.66 6.27 -6.01
N ARG A 26 5.14 5.40 -6.92
CA ARG A 26 6.03 4.29 -6.56
C ARG A 26 7.31 4.78 -5.90
N ASN A 27 7.95 5.81 -6.44
CA ASN A 27 9.17 6.37 -5.86
C ASN A 27 8.94 6.96 -4.47
N GLU A 28 7.81 7.66 -4.27
CA GLU A 28 7.41 8.16 -2.95
C GLU A 28 7.14 7.03 -1.97
N LEU A 29 6.41 6.00 -2.40
CA LEU A 29 6.07 4.81 -1.61
C LEU A 29 7.31 3.99 -1.23
N ILE A 30 8.33 3.92 -2.08
CA ILE A 30 9.63 3.31 -1.75
C ILE A 30 10.41 4.18 -0.76
N LYS A 31 10.42 5.50 -0.96
CA LYS A 31 11.21 6.45 -0.17
C LYS A 31 10.68 6.60 1.26
N ASP A 32 9.37 6.72 1.42
CA ASP A 32 8.72 6.86 2.72
C ASP A 32 7.35 6.14 2.74
N PRO A 33 7.35 4.80 2.84
CA PRO A 33 6.11 4.03 2.87
C PRO A 33 5.24 4.34 4.09
N GLY A 34 5.82 4.81 5.20
CA GLY A 34 5.06 5.14 6.42
C GLY A 34 4.09 6.29 6.17
N THR A 35 4.64 7.42 5.72
CA THR A 35 3.87 8.63 5.44
C THR A 35 2.85 8.42 4.32
N VAL A 36 3.19 7.66 3.28
CA VAL A 36 2.25 7.38 2.18
C VAL A 36 1.09 6.49 2.68
N LEU A 37 1.39 5.41 3.40
CA LEU A 37 0.37 4.46 3.85
C LEU A 37 -0.52 5.01 4.97
N GLU A 38 -0.09 6.03 5.72
CA GLU A 38 -0.92 6.74 6.70
C GLU A 38 -2.16 7.40 6.07
N GLN A 39 -2.11 7.75 4.79
CA GLN A 39 -3.21 8.38 4.06
C GLN A 39 -4.36 7.41 3.72
N TYR A 40 -4.15 6.11 3.90
CA TYR A 40 -5.10 5.07 3.52
C TYR A 40 -5.77 4.42 4.74
N ASP A 41 -7.08 4.22 4.64
CA ASP A 41 -7.91 3.52 5.64
C ASP A 41 -7.81 2.00 5.48
N VAL A 42 -6.62 1.49 5.80
CA VAL A 42 -6.33 0.05 5.87
C VAL A 42 -5.74 -0.28 7.23
N SER A 43 -5.85 -1.54 7.66
CA SER A 43 -5.35 -1.96 8.97
C SER A 43 -3.84 -1.74 9.10
N PRO A 44 -3.33 -1.49 10.33
CA PRO A 44 -1.90 -1.43 10.59
C PRO A 44 -1.15 -2.68 10.09
N GLU A 45 -1.78 -3.86 10.21
CA GLU A 45 -1.25 -5.13 9.71
C GLU A 45 -1.10 -5.12 8.18
N ALA A 46 -2.10 -4.64 7.45
CA ALA A 46 -2.02 -4.50 5.99
C ALA A 46 -0.91 -3.52 5.58
N LYS A 47 -0.77 -2.38 6.27
CA LYS A 47 0.32 -1.41 6.01
C LYS A 47 1.69 -2.07 6.19
N LEU A 48 1.86 -2.89 7.23
CA LEU A 48 3.09 -3.63 7.48
C LEU A 48 3.40 -4.62 6.35
N ILE A 49 2.40 -5.35 5.88
CA ILE A 49 2.54 -6.32 4.78
C ILE A 49 2.95 -5.58 3.50
N ILE A 50 2.24 -4.52 3.12
CA ILE A 50 2.55 -3.71 1.92
C ILE A 50 3.97 -3.18 2.00
N ARG A 51 4.36 -2.60 3.15
CA ARG A 51 5.72 -2.08 3.37
C ARG A 51 6.80 -3.14 3.15
N ARG A 52 6.59 -4.37 3.64
CA ARG A 52 7.53 -5.48 3.41
C ARG A 52 7.61 -5.86 1.94
N SER A 53 6.46 -5.99 1.27
CA SER A 53 6.41 -6.34 -0.15
C SER A 53 7.10 -5.32 -1.06
N ILE A 54 7.10 -4.04 -0.72
CA ILE A 54 7.81 -3.00 -1.48
C ILE A 54 9.33 -3.12 -1.32
N ILE A 55 9.82 -3.36 -0.09
CA ILE A 55 11.25 -3.49 0.19
C ILE A 55 11.85 -4.67 -0.59
N ASP A 56 11.14 -5.79 -0.62
CA ASP A 56 11.57 -7.02 -1.32
C ASP A 56 11.64 -6.86 -2.85
N LEU A 57 10.93 -5.89 -3.44
CA LEU A 57 10.94 -5.61 -4.89
C LEU A 57 12.09 -4.69 -5.33
N THR A 58 12.77 -4.07 -4.37
CA THR A 58 13.85 -3.08 -4.64
C THR A 58 15.25 -3.60 -4.35
N GLN A 59 15.37 -4.87 -3.94
CA GLN A 59 16.62 -5.60 -3.66
C GLN A 59 16.91 -6.58 -4.79
#